data_AF-A0AAD8KW34-F1
#
_entry.id   AF-A0AAD8KW34-F1
#
_cell.length_a   1.000
_cell.length_b   1.000
_cell.length_c   1.000
_cell.angle_alpha   90.00
_cell.angle_beta   90.00
_cell.angle_gamma   90.00
#
_symmetry.space_group_name_H-M   'P 1'
#
loop_
_entity.id
_entity.type
_entity.pdbx_description
1 polymer ?
#
loop_
_entity_poly.entity_id
_entity_poly.type
_entity_poly.pdbx_seq_one_letter_code
_entity_poly.pdbx_strand_id
1 'polypeptide(L)'
;MSQQNFASNVVEKCLTFGTPEERQILVTEMLGTTDENEPLQVMMKDQFANYVVQEVLETCDDQQLETILNRIKVHLNALKKYTYGKHIVARVEKLVAAGAANQHFLGKVESLIMEYV
;
A
#
# COMPACT_ATOMS: atom_id res chain seq x y z
N MET A 1 12.65 -1.47 21.02
CA MET A 1 12.81 -0.87 19.68
C MET A 1 13.38 -1.82 18.61
N SER A 2 13.85 -3.04 18.92
CA SER A 2 14.42 -3.94 17.89
C SER A 2 13.40 -4.82 17.15
N GLN A 3 12.31 -5.27 17.76
CA GLN A 3 11.44 -6.28 17.12
C GLN A 3 10.76 -5.79 15.83
N GLN A 4 10.36 -4.51 15.76
CA GLN A 4 9.71 -3.97 14.56
C GLN A 4 10.69 -3.71 13.40
N ASN A 5 11.96 -3.41 13.70
CA ASN A 5 13.03 -3.29 12.70
C ASN A 5 13.46 -4.64 12.09
N PHE A 6 13.40 -5.72 12.88
CA PHE A 6 13.66 -7.05 12.35
C PHE A 6 12.46 -7.60 11.59
N ALA A 7 11.24 -7.30 12.02
CA ALA A 7 10.03 -7.71 11.31
C ALA A 7 9.94 -7.09 9.90
N SER A 8 10.20 -5.78 9.74
CA SER A 8 10.18 -5.15 8.39
C SER A 8 11.24 -5.75 7.46
N ASN A 9 12.47 -5.96 7.94
CA ASN A 9 13.54 -6.56 7.15
C ASN A 9 13.27 -8.02 6.78
N VAL A 10 12.58 -8.77 7.64
CA VAL A 10 12.16 -10.16 7.35
C VAL A 10 11.03 -10.15 6.33
N VAL A 11 10.05 -9.25 6.46
CA VAL A 11 8.94 -9.15 5.50
C VAL A 11 9.43 -8.63 4.15
N GLU A 12 10.35 -7.66 4.11
CA GLU A 12 11.03 -7.23 2.88
C GLU A 12 11.77 -8.39 2.22
N LYS A 13 12.56 -9.16 2.98
CA LYS A 13 13.22 -10.36 2.42
C LYS A 13 12.25 -11.44 1.97
N CYS A 14 11.12 -11.64 2.64
CA CYS A 14 10.09 -12.58 2.20
C CYS A 14 9.33 -12.06 0.96
N LEU A 15 9.17 -10.76 0.80
CA LEU A 15 8.60 -10.17 -0.41
C LEU A 15 9.59 -10.22 -1.59
N THR A 16 10.89 -10.03 -1.35
CA THR A 16 11.91 -10.10 -2.41
C THR A 16 12.25 -11.55 -2.79
N PHE A 17 12.41 -12.44 -1.80
CA PHE A 17 12.96 -13.80 -1.97
C PHE A 17 11.99 -14.94 -1.62
N GLY A 18 10.87 -14.65 -0.95
CA GLY A 18 9.89 -15.67 -0.60
C GLY A 18 9.09 -16.16 -1.81
N THR A 19 8.50 -17.34 -1.66
CA THR A 19 7.69 -17.97 -2.70
C THR A 19 6.40 -17.17 -2.96
N PRO A 20 5.76 -17.32 -4.12
CA PRO A 20 4.48 -16.66 -4.40
C PRO A 20 3.42 -16.92 -3.32
N GLU A 21 3.40 -18.12 -2.74
CA GLU A 21 2.49 -18.49 -1.65
C GLU A 21 2.78 -17.72 -0.36
N GLU A 22 4.05 -17.58 0.02
CA GLU A 22 4.46 -16.80 1.20
C GLU A 22 4.12 -15.32 1.03
N ARG A 23 4.33 -14.76 -0.17
CA ARG A 23 3.93 -13.38 -0.49
C ARG A 23 2.43 -13.22 -0.38
N GLN A 24 1.65 -14.18 -0.89
CA GLN A 24 0.19 -14.12 -0.85
C GLN A 24 -0.34 -14.14 0.58
N ILE A 25 0.26 -14.97 1.46
CA ILE A 25 -0.06 -15.01 2.88
C ILE A 25 0.26 -13.65 3.53
N LEU A 26 1.44 -13.08 3.27
CA LEU A 26 1.84 -11.78 3.80
C LEU A 26 0.88 -10.65 3.37
N VAL A 27 0.53 -10.59 2.08
CA VAL A 27 -0.41 -9.60 1.55
C VAL A 27 -1.80 -9.77 2.19
N THR A 28 -2.24 -11.01 2.38
CA THR A 28 -3.53 -11.31 3.02
C THR A 28 -3.55 -10.84 4.48
N GLU A 29 -2.48 -11.09 5.24
CA GLU A 29 -2.36 -10.63 6.62
C GLU A 29 -2.26 -9.09 6.73
N MET A 30 -1.57 -8.44 5.78
CA MET A 30 -1.48 -6.97 5.72
C MET A 30 -2.82 -6.31 5.40
N LEU A 31 -3.62 -6.94 4.54
CA LEU A 31 -4.99 -6.50 4.23
C LEU A 31 -5.95 -6.78 5.39
N GLY A 32 -5.66 -7.79 6.20
CA GLY A 32 -6.53 -8.27 7.27
C GLY A 32 -7.74 -9.03 6.74
N THR A 33 -8.42 -9.76 7.64
CA THR A 33 -9.64 -10.52 7.33
C THR A 33 -10.92 -9.73 7.60
N THR A 34 -10.80 -8.57 8.24
CA THR A 34 -11.91 -7.70 8.63
C THR A 34 -11.89 -6.38 7.86
N ASP A 35 -13.08 -5.82 7.63
CA ASP A 35 -13.26 -4.60 6.83
C ASP A 35 -12.71 -3.32 7.50
N GLU A 36 -12.13 -3.44 8.70
CA GLU A 36 -11.76 -2.32 9.56
C GLU A 36 -10.49 -1.58 9.10
N ASN A 37 -9.78 -2.04 8.06
CA ASN A 37 -8.64 -1.34 7.42
C ASN A 37 -7.47 -0.93 8.35
N GLU A 38 -7.52 -1.30 9.63
CA GLU A 38 -6.57 -0.85 10.65
C GLU A 38 -5.11 -1.27 10.37
N PRO A 39 -4.80 -2.52 9.97
CA PRO A 39 -3.42 -2.96 9.79
C PRO A 39 -2.73 -2.19 8.66
N LEU A 40 -3.34 -2.15 7.47
CA LEU A 40 -2.80 -1.43 6.32
C LEU A 40 -2.65 0.07 6.62
N GLN A 41 -3.64 0.67 7.29
CA GLN A 41 -3.60 2.09 7.62
C GLN A 41 -2.44 2.43 8.58
N VAL A 42 -2.18 1.59 9.57
CA VAL A 42 -1.04 1.75 10.48
C VAL A 42 0.27 1.59 9.70
N MET A 43 0.38 0.57 8.85
CA MET A 43 1.60 0.30 8.09
C MET A 43 1.99 1.44 7.15
N MET A 44 1.01 2.05 6.46
CA MET A 44 1.26 3.19 5.56
C MET A 44 1.80 4.44 6.27
N LYS A 45 1.55 4.58 7.57
CA LYS A 45 1.98 5.73 8.38
C LYS A 45 3.28 5.46 9.15
N ASP A 46 3.68 4.20 9.25
CA ASP A 46 4.85 3.77 10.01
C ASP A 46 6.16 4.04 9.26
N GLN A 47 7.24 4.30 10.00
CA GLN A 47 8.54 4.66 9.45
C GLN A 47 9.29 3.50 8.75
N PHE A 48 8.89 2.25 9.01
CA PHE A 48 9.49 1.05 8.42
C PHE A 48 8.47 0.25 7.60
N ALA A 49 7.25 0.06 8.10
CA ALA A 49 6.25 -0.74 7.40
C ALA A 49 5.75 -0.10 6.09
N ASN A 50 5.98 1.20 5.89
CA ASN A 50 5.66 1.88 4.63
C ASN A 50 6.48 1.33 3.43
N TYR A 51 7.68 0.79 3.67
CA TYR A 51 8.48 0.16 2.61
C TYR A 51 7.85 -1.16 2.17
N VAL A 52 7.32 -1.93 3.13
CA VAL A 52 6.60 -3.18 2.84
C VAL A 52 5.37 -2.90 1.98
N VAL A 53 4.59 -1.86 2.30
CA VAL A 53 3.42 -1.48 1.49
C VAL A 53 3.84 -1.07 0.06
N GLN A 54 4.96 -0.36 -0.09
CA GLN A 54 5.47 0.00 -1.42
C GLN A 54 5.89 -1.23 -2.22
N GLU A 55 6.64 -2.16 -1.61
CA GLU A 55 7.08 -3.39 -2.27
C GLU A 55 5.89 -4.28 -2.66
N VAL A 56 4.86 -4.37 -1.81
CA VAL A 56 3.62 -5.09 -2.15
C VAL A 56 2.95 -4.45 -3.36
N LEU A 57 2.86 -3.13 -3.42
CA LEU A 57 2.29 -2.43 -4.59
C LEU A 57 3.07 -2.66 -5.89
N GLU A 58 4.31 -3.14 -5.82
CA GLU A 58 5.17 -3.46 -6.97
C GLU A 58 5.16 -4.94 -7.36
N THR A 59 4.85 -5.82 -6.41
CA THR A 59 5.04 -7.28 -6.56
C THR A 59 3.74 -8.08 -6.52
N CYS A 60 2.62 -7.48 -6.12
CA CYS A 60 1.32 -8.14 -6.09
C CYS A 60 0.70 -8.28 -7.48
N ASP A 61 -0.22 -9.24 -7.63
CA ASP A 61 -0.98 -9.42 -8.87
C ASP A 61 -2.07 -8.32 -9.04
N ASP A 62 -2.64 -8.21 -10.24
CA ASP A 62 -3.61 -7.16 -10.57
C ASP A 62 -4.85 -7.16 -9.65
N GLN A 63 -5.30 -8.34 -9.20
CA GLN A 63 -6.48 -8.47 -8.33
C GLN A 63 -6.18 -8.02 -6.90
N GLN A 64 -5.01 -8.38 -6.39
CA GLN A 64 -4.50 -7.89 -5.11
C GLN A 64 -4.25 -6.38 -5.16
N LEU A 65 -3.63 -5.89 -6.24
CA LEU A 65 -3.34 -4.49 -6.44
C LEU A 65 -4.63 -3.66 -6.41
N GLU A 66 -5.66 -4.09 -7.14
CA GLU A 66 -6.97 -3.41 -7.13
C GLU A 66 -7.57 -3.36 -5.72
N THR A 67 -7.49 -4.46 -4.97
CA THR A 67 -8.01 -4.55 -3.60
C THR A 67 -7.28 -3.58 -2.67
N ILE A 68 -5.95 -3.58 -2.72
CA ILE A 68 -5.09 -2.70 -1.90
C ILE A 68 -5.37 -1.24 -2.26
N LEU A 69 -5.38 -0.91 -3.56
CA LEU A 69 -5.64 0.45 -4.03
C LEU A 69 -7.01 0.98 -3.56
N ASN A 70 -8.05 0.13 -3.58
CA ASN A 70 -9.38 0.49 -3.06
C ASN A 70 -9.35 0.79 -1.55
N ARG A 71 -8.58 0.03 -0.75
CA ARG A 71 -8.39 0.31 0.68
C ARG A 71 -7.55 1.58 0.92
N ILE A 72 -6.49 1.82 0.15
CA ILE A 72 -5.66 3.04 0.28
C ILE A 72 -6.47 4.29 -0.06
N LYS A 73 -7.34 4.20 -1.07
CA LYS A 73 -8.15 5.31 -1.57
C LYS A 73 -8.97 6.02 -0.49
N VAL A 74 -9.62 5.27 0.39
CA VAL A 74 -10.43 5.86 1.48
C VAL A 74 -9.58 6.62 2.50
N HIS A 75 -8.26 6.44 2.48
CA HIS A 75 -7.30 7.06 3.39
C HIS A 75 -6.36 8.07 2.73
N LEU A 76 -6.40 8.27 1.40
CA LEU A 76 -5.47 9.15 0.67
C LEU A 76 -5.35 10.55 1.27
N ASN A 77 -6.48 11.18 1.61
CA ASN A 77 -6.50 12.52 2.20
C ASN A 77 -5.86 12.57 3.60
N ALA A 78 -6.00 11.49 4.38
CA ALA A 78 -5.34 11.40 5.67
C ALA A 78 -3.83 11.17 5.51
N LEU A 79 -3.42 10.31 4.58
CA LEU A 79 -2.01 9.95 4.34
C LEU A 79 -1.14 11.15 3.93
N LYS A 80 -1.70 12.10 3.17
CA LYS A 80 -1.02 13.36 2.81
C LYS A 80 -0.54 14.15 4.03
N LYS A 81 -1.15 13.97 5.21
CA LYS A 81 -0.79 14.65 6.46
C LYS A 81 0.33 13.95 7.25
N TYR A 82 0.73 12.74 6.88
CA TYR A 82 1.75 11.96 7.58
C TYR A 82 3.07 11.94 6.80
N THR A 83 4.18 12.05 7.53
CA THR A 83 5.54 12.07 6.96
C THR A 83 5.82 10.89 6.04
N TYR A 84 5.41 9.67 6.43
CA TYR A 84 5.62 8.46 5.63
C TYR A 84 4.43 8.17 4.70
N GLY A 85 3.22 8.58 5.07
CA GLY A 85 2.02 8.41 4.25
C GLY A 85 2.11 9.08 2.87
N LYS A 86 2.79 10.24 2.77
CA LYS A 86 3.02 10.91 1.48
C LYS A 86 3.80 10.06 0.47
N HIS A 87 4.66 9.14 0.93
CA HIS A 87 5.43 8.26 0.06
C HIS A 87 4.50 7.24 -0.61
N ILE A 88 3.53 6.71 0.15
CA ILE A 88 2.50 5.82 -0.37
C ILE A 88 1.62 6.54 -1.41
N VAL A 89 1.19 7.77 -1.11
CA VAL A 89 0.41 8.60 -2.05
C VAL A 89 1.17 8.78 -3.37
N ALA A 90 2.43 9.18 -3.31
CA ALA A 90 3.26 9.35 -4.51
C ALA A 90 3.45 8.05 -5.30
N ARG A 91 3.53 6.89 -4.63
CA ARG A 91 3.63 5.59 -5.30
C ARG A 91 2.34 5.22 -6.02
N VAL A 92 1.19 5.44 -5.37
CA VAL A 92 -0.14 5.21 -5.96
C VAL A 92 -0.34 6.10 -7.18
N GLU A 93 0.00 7.39 -7.09
CA GLU A 93 -0.06 8.32 -8.22
C GLU A 93 0.77 7.86 -9.42
N LYS A 94 1.98 7.34 -9.18
CA LYS A 94 2.83 6.78 -10.25
C LYS A 94 2.22 5.54 -10.91
N LEU A 95 1.64 4.63 -10.12
CA LEU A 95 0.99 3.41 -10.65
C LEU A 95 -0.24 3.75 -11.49
N VAL A 96 -1.01 4.73 -11.03
CA VAL A 96 -2.15 5.31 -11.75
C VAL A 96 -1.69 5.93 -13.07
N ALA A 97 -0.67 6.78 -13.05
CA ALA A 97 -0.12 7.42 -14.25
C ALA A 97 0.48 6.41 -15.25
N ALA A 98 1.00 5.28 -14.76
CA ALA A 98 1.52 4.18 -15.60
C ALA A 98 0.41 3.32 -16.24
N GLY A 99 -0.87 3.59 -15.95
CA GLY A 99 -1.99 2.81 -16.48
C GLY A 99 -2.17 1.44 -15.81
N ALA A 100 -1.50 1.20 -14.67
CA ALA A 100 -1.62 -0.05 -13.92
C ALA A 100 -2.90 -0.13 -13.07
N ALA A 101 -3.68 0.95 -12.99
CA ALA A 101 -4.95 1.00 -12.27
C ALA A 101 -6.12 1.23 -13.22
N ASN A 102 -7.28 0.61 -12.92
CA ASN A 102 -8.50 0.69 -13.72
C ASN A 102 -8.95 2.15 -13.99
N GLN A 103 -9.53 2.44 -15.17
CA GLN A 103 -10.00 3.79 -15.56
C GLN A 103 -10.97 4.44 -14.55
N HIS A 104 -11.76 3.62 -13.85
CA HIS A 104 -12.67 4.08 -12.80
C HIS A 104 -11.95 4.49 -11.50
N PHE A 105 -10.78 3.90 -11.21
CA PHE A 105 -9.92 4.30 -10.11
C PHE A 105 -9.22 5.64 -10.41
N LEU A 106 -8.67 5.75 -11.63
CA LEU A 106 -8.04 6.96 -12.20
C LEU A 106 -8.89 8.21 -12.00
N GLY A 107 -10.12 8.22 -12.53
CA GLY A 107 -10.97 9.43 -12.47
C GLY A 107 -11.31 9.89 -11.05
N LYS A 108 -11.30 8.97 -10.08
CA LYS A 108 -11.63 9.28 -8.68
C LYS A 108 -10.39 9.70 -7.87
N VAL A 109 -9.21 9.18 -8.21
CA VAL A 109 -7.92 9.66 -7.68
C VAL A 109 -7.58 11.03 -8.24
N GLU A 110 -7.75 11.25 -9.54
CA GLU A 110 -7.60 12.56 -10.17
C GLU A 110 -8.54 13.58 -9.53
N SER A 111 -9.80 13.24 -9.25
CA SER A 111 -10.72 14.11 -8.52
C SER A 111 -10.23 14.48 -7.11
N LEU A 112 -9.62 13.54 -6.38
CA LEU A 112 -9.05 13.78 -5.03
C LEU A 112 -7.73 14.56 -5.06
N ILE A 113 -7.03 14.55 -6.19
CA ILE A 113 -5.80 15.34 -6.41
C ILE A 113 -6.17 16.75 -6.86
N MET A 114 -7.12 16.88 -7.78
CA MET A 114 -7.61 18.14 -8.36
C MET A 114 -8.39 19.00 -7.35
N GLU A 115 -9.01 18.42 -6.32
CA GLU A 115 -9.72 19.19 -5.28
C GLU A 115 -8.76 20.02 -4.38
N TYR A 116 -7.46 20.01 -4.66
CA TYR A 116 -6.42 20.65 -3.84
C TYR A 116 -5.30 21.35 -4.63
N VAL A 117 -5.50 21.61 -5.94
CA VAL A 117 -4.70 22.57 -6.74
C VAL A 117 -5.59 23.75 -7.08
#